data_AF-A0A2X3DFH9-F1
#
_entry.id   AF-A0A2X3DFH9-F1
#
_cell.length_a   1.000
_cell.length_b   1.000
_cell.length_c   1.000
_cell.angle_alpha   90.00
_cell.angle_beta   90.00
_cell.angle_gamma   90.00
#
_symmetry.space_group_name_H-M   'P 1'
#
loop_
_entity.id
_entity.type
_entity.pdbx_description
1 polymer ?
#
loop_
_entity_poly.entity_id
_entity_poly.type
_entity_poly.pdbx_seq_one_letter_code
_entity_poly.pdbx_strand_id
1 'polypeptide(L)' 'MLKQVEIFTDGSCLGNPGPGGYGAIMRYRQHEKNLQRWLPSDHQ' A
#
# COMPACT_ATOMS: atom_id res chain seq x y z
N MET A 1 -6.55 -12.36 -25.49
CA MET A 1 -5.56 -11.82 -24.52
C MET A 1 -6.26 -11.58 -23.19
N LEU A 2 -5.67 -12.05 -22.08
CA LEU A 2 -6.14 -11.73 -20.74
C LEU A 2 -5.79 -10.29 -20.40
N LYS A 3 -6.66 -9.61 -19.65
CA LYS A 3 -6.36 -8.28 -19.10
C LYS A 3 -5.41 -8.48 -17.91
N GLN A 4 -4.22 -7.90 -17.96
CA GLN A 4 -3.23 -7.95 -16.88
C GLN A 4 -3.27 -6.65 -16.07
N VAL A 5 -3.34 -6.79 -14.75
CA VAL A 5 -3.25 -5.69 -13.78
C VAL A 5 -1.93 -5.87 -13.03
N GLU A 6 -1.14 -4.80 -12.92
CA GLU A 6 0.11 -4.79 -12.15
C GLU A 6 -0.16 -4.20 -10.78
N ILE A 7 0.34 -4.84 -9.73
CA ILE A 7 0.20 -4.37 -8.35
C ILE A 7 1.58 -4.38 -7.70
N PHE A 8 1.97 -3.23 -7.15
CA PHE A 8 3.19 -3.05 -6.37
C PHE A 8 2.77 -2.71 -4.94
N THR A 9 3.35 -3.36 -3.94
CA THR A 9 2.99 -3.17 -2.53
C THR A 9 4.23 -3.01 -1.68
N ASP A 10 4.18 -2.11 -0.70
CA ASP A 10 5.22 -1.94 0.29
C ASP A 10 4.60 -1.60 1.65
N GLY A 11 5.31 -1.92 2.73
CA GLY A 11 4.89 -1.68 4.11
C GLY A 11 6.08 -1.49 5.03
N SER A 12 5.96 -0.55 5.95
CA SER A 12 6.99 -0.27 6.95
C SER A 12 6.40 0.07 8.31
N CYS A 13 7.19 -0.14 9.36
CA CYS A 13 6.86 0.21 10.74
C CYS A 13 8.03 0.92 11.42
N LEU A 14 7.72 1.85 12.32
CA LEU A 14 8.66 2.56 13.18
C LEU A 14 8.74 1.89 14.55
N GLY A 15 9.42 0.75 14.65
CA GLY A 15 9.62 0.00 15.91
C GLY A 15 8.84 -1.34 15.98
N ASN A 16 8.87 -2.00 17.15
CA ASN A 16 8.23 -3.30 17.38
C ASN A 16 7.64 -3.44 18.81
N PRO A 17 6.34 -3.14 19.05
CA PRO A 17 5.40 -2.54 18.11
C PRO A 17 5.69 -1.05 17.91
N GLY A 18 5.20 -0.50 16.81
CA GLY A 18 5.32 0.92 16.50
C GLY A 18 4.35 1.34 15.41
N PRO A 19 4.12 2.65 15.23
CA PRO A 19 3.27 3.13 14.16
C PRO A 19 3.86 2.72 12.81
N GLY A 20 3.01 2.45 11.83
CA GLY A 20 3.43 2.00 10.52
C GLY A 20 2.51 2.47 9.42
N GLY A 21 2.69 1.88 8.25
CA GLY A 21 1.83 2.16 7.12
C GLY A 21 2.09 1.21 5.98
N TYR A 22 1.20 1.28 5.00
CA TYR A 22 1.34 0.56 3.75
C TYR A 22 1.04 1.47 2.57
N GLY A 23 1.61 1.10 1.42
CA GLY A 23 1.36 1.69 0.12
C GLY A 23 1.11 0.58 -0.91
N ALA A 24 0.23 0.87 -1.87
CA ALA A 24 0.02 0.02 -3.03
C ALA A 24 -0.22 0.87 -4.29
N ILE A 25 0.45 0.50 -5.39
CA ILE A 25 0.23 1.06 -6.71
C ILE A 25 -0.43 -0.01 -7.56
N MET A 26 -1.56 0.31 -8.17
CA MET A 26 -2.26 -0.56 -9.11
C MET A 26 -2.27 0.08 -10.49
N ARG A 27 -1.72 -0.61 -11.48
CA ARG A 27 -1.63 -0.13 -12.86
C ARG A 27 -2.41 -1.04 -13.81
N TYR A 28 -3.24 -0.43 -14.64
CA TYR A 28 -3.94 -1.09 -15.73
C TYR A 28 -4.02 -0.18 -16.95
N ARG A 29 -3.31 -0.56 -18.02
CA ARG A 29 -3.14 0.26 -19.23
C ARG A 29 -2.56 1.64 -18.86
N GLN A 30 -3.27 2.72 -19.19
CA GLN A 30 -2.86 4.10 -18.88
C GLN A 30 -3.39 4.60 -17.53
N HIS A 31 -4.11 3.76 -16.78
CA HIS A 31 -4.64 4.14 -15.47
C HIS A 31 -3.74 3.62 -14.37
N GLU A 32 -3.47 4.49 -13.41
CA GLU A 32 -2.78 4.17 -12.18
C GLU A 32 -3.64 4.62 -10.99
N LYS A 33 -3.70 3.78 -9.95
CA LYS A 33 -4.33 4.09 -8.67
C LYS A 33 -3.31 3.87 -7.56
N ASN A 34 -3.22 4.86 -6.68
CA ASN A 34 -2.38 4.81 -5.49
C ASN A 34 -3.28 4.65 -4.26
N LEU A 35 -2.95 3.67 -3.43
CA LEU A 35 -3.58 3.42 -2.13
C LEU A 35 -2.50 3.53 -1.06
N GLN A 36 -2.80 4.25 0.02
CA GLN A 36 -1.90 4.34 1.16
C GLN A 36 -2.69 4.52 2.44
N ARG A 37 -2.14 4.01 3.54
CA ARG A 37 -2.72 4.17 4.87
C ARG A 37 -1.62 4.32 5.89
N TRP A 38 -1.76 5.33 6.72
CA TRP A 38 -1.05 5.44 7.98
C TRP A 38 -1.80 4.66 9.06
N LEU A 39 -1.05 3.89 9.85
CA LEU A 39 -1.52 3.10 10.99
C LEU A 39 -0.81 3.63 12.24
N PRO A 40 -1.46 4.49 13.04
CA PRO A 40 -0.86 4.94 14.30
C PRO A 40 -0.65 3.77 15.25
N SER A 41 0.31 3.90 16.17
CA SER A 41 0.57 2.92 17.25
C SER A 41 -0.61 2.72 18.17
N ASP A 42 -1.47 3.73 18.22
CA ASP A 42 -2.54 3.85 19.18
C ASP A 42 -3.77 3.21 18.55
N HIS A 43 -3.89 1.89 18.72
CA HIS A 43 -5.20 1.26 18.74
C HIS A 43 -5.91 1.69 20.03
N GLN A 44 -6.51 2.88 20.00
CA GLN A 44 -7.83 3.06 20.62
C GLN A 44 -8.89 2.93 19.54
#